data_AF-A0A5N6PKM1-F1
#
_entry.id   AF-A0A5N6PKM1-F1
#
_cell.length_a   1.000
_cell.length_b   1.000
_cell.length_c   1.000
_cell.angle_alpha   90.00
_cell.angle_beta   90.00
_cell.angle_gamma   90.00
#
_symmetry.space_group_name_H-M   'P 1'
#
loop_
_entity.id
_entity.type
_entity.pdbx_description
1 polymer ?
#
loop_
_entity_poly.entity_id
_entity_poly.type
_entity_poly.pdbx_seq_one_letter_code
_entity_poly.pdbx_strand_id
1 'polypeptide(L)'
;MVFFFLELLSAVDKRVINWVPVTNGDTEEVKKLNVTYIISVARKLGCSIFLLPEDILEVNPKMMLILTASIMYWILLQKAKVNGEDISPEEEGNAAMDDDANQDGVTEEKEEMTENNVE
;
A
#
# COMPACT_ATOMS: atom_id res chain seq x y z
N MET A 1 -10.18 15.54 3.37
CA MET A 1 -9.14 14.59 2.90
C MET A 1 -9.73 13.47 2.04
N VAL A 2 -10.70 12.68 2.53
CA VAL A 2 -11.32 11.58 1.76
C VAL A 2 -11.81 12.01 0.37
N PHE A 3 -12.48 13.16 0.28
CA PHE A 3 -12.93 13.73 -1.00
C PHE A 3 -11.82 14.03 -2.00
N PHE A 4 -10.61 14.39 -1.53
CA PHE A 4 -9.49 14.67 -2.43
C PHE A 4 -9.13 13.45 -3.29
N PHE A 5 -9.14 12.24 -2.70
CA PHE A 5 -8.86 11.03 -3.48
C PHE A 5 -9.98 10.64 -4.42
N LEU A 6 -11.23 10.87 -4.03
CA LEU A 6 -12.36 10.65 -4.94
C LEU A 6 -12.28 11.61 -6.13
N GLU A 7 -11.96 12.87 -5.90
CA GLU A 7 -11.74 13.84 -6.98
C GLU A 7 -10.53 13.47 -7.83
N LEU A 8 -9.42 13.05 -7.22
CA LEU A 8 -8.21 12.61 -7.92
C LEU A 8 -8.50 11.42 -8.83
N LEU A 9 -9.13 10.36 -8.30
CA LEU A 9 -9.49 9.17 -9.07
C LEU A 9 -10.49 9.49 -10.19
N SER A 10 -11.43 10.41 -9.96
CA SER A 10 -12.39 10.88 -10.98
C SER A 10 -11.70 11.70 -12.07
N ALA A 11 -10.65 12.45 -11.72
CA ALA A 11 -9.82 13.16 -12.69
C ALA A 11 -8.98 12.20 -13.56
N VAL A 12 -8.58 11.04 -13.02
CA VAL A 12 -7.87 10.00 -13.78
C VAL A 12 -8.79 9.33 -14.81
N ASP A 13 -9.93 8.81 -14.37
CA ASP A 13 -10.95 8.27 -15.27
C ASP A 13 -12.33 8.48 -14.66
N LYS A 14 -13.12 9.36 -15.27
CA LYS A 14 -14.47 9.69 -14.80
C LYS A 14 -15.40 8.48 -14.70
N ARG A 15 -15.11 7.39 -15.41
CA ARG A 15 -15.97 6.18 -15.46
C ARG A 15 -15.75 5.25 -14.27
N VAL A 16 -14.64 5.40 -13.54
CA VAL A 16 -14.32 4.47 -12.45
C VAL A 16 -14.99 4.83 -11.13
N ILE A 17 -15.48 6.07 -11.01
CA ILE A 17 -16.20 6.54 -9.83
C ILE A 17 -17.69 6.65 -10.11
N ASN A 18 -18.45 6.02 -9.21
CA ASN A 18 -19.86 6.26 -9.02
C ASN A 18 -20.02 7.14 -7.79
N TRP A 19 -20.57 8.34 -7.98
CA TRP A 19 -20.79 9.31 -6.91
C TRP A 19 -22.07 9.06 -6.10
N VAL A 20 -22.97 8.18 -6.57
CA VAL A 20 -24.22 7.83 -5.87
C VAL A 20 -24.00 7.30 -4.44
N PRO A 21 -23.06 6.35 -4.18
CA PRO A 21 -22.80 5.88 -2.83
C PRO A 21 -21.95 6.83 -1.98
N VAL A 22 -21.38 7.89 -2.57
CA VAL A 22 -20.49 8.81 -1.86
C VAL A 22 -21.33 9.85 -1.14
N THR A 23 -21.18 9.90 0.18
CA THR A 23 -21.87 10.89 1.02
C THR A 23 -20.89 11.78 1.77
N ASN A 24 -21.36 12.93 2.23
CA ASN A 24 -20.58 13.82 3.09
C ASN A 24 -20.27 13.06 4.38
N GLY A 25 -18.99 12.92 4.70
CA GLY A 25 -18.46 12.07 5.77
C GLY A 25 -18.80 12.57 7.17
N ASP A 26 -20.09 12.63 7.48
CA ASP A 26 -20.65 13.23 8.69
C ASP A 26 -20.45 12.30 9.91
N THR A 27 -20.31 11.00 9.69
CA THR A 27 -19.97 10.01 10.72
C THR A 27 -18.72 9.22 10.34
N GLU A 28 -18.06 8.62 11.33
CA GLU A 28 -16.86 7.80 11.12
C GLU A 28 -17.17 6.56 10.27
N GLU A 29 -18.36 5.98 10.41
CA GLU A 29 -18.81 4.85 9.59
C GLU A 29 -18.92 5.25 8.11
N VAL A 30 -19.46 6.44 7.83
CA VAL A 30 -19.56 6.98 6.48
C VAL A 30 -18.17 7.25 5.89
N LYS A 31 -17.25 7.84 6.69
CA LYS A 31 -15.86 8.05 6.24
C LYS A 31 -15.20 6.72 5.92
N LYS A 32 -15.35 5.71 6.77
CA LYS A 32 -14.80 4.36 6.54
C LYS A 32 -15.37 3.72 5.28
N LEU A 33 -16.66 3.90 5.00
CA LEU A 33 -17.28 3.43 3.76
C LEU A 33 -16.68 4.12 2.53
N ASN A 34 -16.56 5.45 2.56
CA ASN A 34 -15.95 6.23 1.47
C ASN A 34 -14.48 5.84 1.24
N VAL A 35 -13.72 5.61 2.31
CA VAL A 35 -12.32 5.17 2.23
C VAL A 35 -12.21 3.76 1.65
N THR A 36 -13.04 2.83 2.11
CA THR A 36 -13.10 1.47 1.56
C THR A 36 -13.44 1.49 0.07
N TYR A 37 -14.34 2.39 -0.33
CA TYR A 37 -14.67 2.62 -1.73
C TYR A 37 -13.47 3.15 -2.54
N ILE A 38 -12.75 4.15 -2.04
CA ILE A 38 -11.51 4.67 -2.67
C ILE A 38 -10.51 3.56 -2.92
N ILE A 39 -10.21 2.73 -1.92
CA ILE A 39 -9.25 1.62 -2.04
C ILE A 39 -9.72 0.64 -3.12
N SER A 40 -11.02 0.30 -3.12
CA SER A 40 -11.60 -0.63 -4.09
C SER A 40 -11.50 -0.10 -5.53
N VAL A 41 -11.79 1.20 -5.74
CA VAL A 41 -11.70 1.84 -7.06
C VAL A 41 -10.25 1.94 -7.54
N ALA A 42 -9.32 2.34 -6.66
CA ALA A 42 -7.91 2.42 -7.00
C ALA A 42 -7.34 1.05 -7.42
N ARG A 43 -7.71 -0.03 -6.73
CA ARG A 43 -7.32 -1.39 -7.11
C ARG A 43 -7.99 -1.84 -8.41
N LYS A 44 -9.26 -1.49 -8.63
CA LYS A 44 -9.97 -1.76 -9.90
C LYS A 44 -9.33 -1.06 -11.09
N LEU A 45 -8.73 0.10 -10.87
CA LEU A 45 -7.93 0.81 -11.86
C LEU A 45 -6.61 0.11 -12.18
N GLY A 46 -6.17 -0.87 -11.38
CA GLY A 46 -4.88 -1.54 -11.56
C GLY A 46 -3.75 -1.01 -10.68
N CYS A 47 -4.05 -0.14 -9.71
CA CYS A 47 -3.05 0.24 -8.70
C CYS A 47 -2.83 -0.94 -7.73
N SER A 48 -1.60 -1.47 -7.68
CA SER A 48 -1.22 -2.50 -6.71
C SER A 48 -0.87 -1.85 -5.38
N ILE A 49 -1.83 -1.84 -4.45
CA ILE A 49 -1.74 -1.17 -3.15
C ILE A 49 -2.28 -2.07 -2.03
N PHE A 50 -1.67 -1.98 -0.84
CA PHE A 50 -1.97 -2.79 0.34
C PHE A 50 -2.43 -1.93 1.53
N LEU A 51 -3.22 -0.88 1.25
CA LEU A 51 -3.70 0.06 2.26
C LEU A 51 -4.84 -0.53 3.08
N LEU A 52 -4.82 -0.29 4.39
CA LEU A 52 -5.97 -0.46 5.24
C LEU A 52 -6.84 0.80 5.24
N PRO A 53 -8.15 0.71 5.44
CA PRO A 53 -9.00 1.90 5.61
C PRO A 53 -8.49 2.83 6.71
N GLU A 54 -7.96 2.27 7.78
CA GLU A 54 -7.40 2.98 8.92
C GLU A 54 -6.23 3.89 8.51
N ASP A 55 -5.37 3.46 7.57
CA ASP A 55 -4.24 4.26 7.08
C ASP A 55 -4.69 5.58 6.45
N ILE A 56 -5.83 5.58 5.77
CA ILE A 56 -6.37 6.77 5.10
C ILE A 56 -7.20 7.62 6.07
N LEU A 57 -7.91 6.98 7.00
CA LEU A 57 -8.68 7.68 8.05
C LEU A 57 -7.74 8.43 9.02
N GLU A 58 -6.65 7.81 9.43
CA GLU A 58 -5.64 8.37 10.34
C GLU A 58 -4.58 9.23 9.63
N VAL A 59 -4.62 9.30 8.30
CA VAL A 59 -3.73 10.14 7.50
C VAL A 59 -2.26 9.68 7.63
N ASN A 60 -2.01 8.38 7.54
CA ASN A 60 -0.65 7.84 7.59
C ASN A 60 0.17 8.34 6.38
N PRO A 61 1.17 9.21 6.57
CA PRO A 61 1.81 9.94 5.48
C PRO A 61 2.57 9.01 4.52
N LYS A 62 3.14 7.91 5.01
CA LYS A 62 3.82 6.92 4.16
C LYS A 62 2.84 6.24 3.22
N MET A 63 1.71 5.81 3.76
CA MET A 63 0.67 5.11 3.03
C MET A 63 -0.04 6.02 2.02
N MET A 64 -0.29 7.27 2.41
CA MET A 64 -0.77 8.34 1.54
C MET A 64 0.13 8.61 0.33
N LEU A 65 1.45 8.59 0.55
CA LEU A 65 2.44 8.74 -0.52
C LEU A 65 2.40 7.55 -1.49
N ILE A 66 2.36 6.32 -0.95
CA ILE A 66 2.27 5.10 -1.78
C ILE A 66 1.00 5.10 -2.63
N LEU A 67 -0.16 5.47 -2.06
CA LEU A 67 -1.42 5.57 -2.80
C LEU A 67 -1.31 6.58 -3.96
N THR A 68 -0.80 7.77 -3.67
CA THR A 68 -0.67 8.84 -4.66
C THR A 68 0.31 8.47 -5.78
N ALA A 69 1.45 7.90 -5.41
CA ALA A 69 2.46 7.44 -6.36
C ALA A 69 1.92 6.32 -7.26
N SER A 70 1.15 5.38 -6.70
CA SER A 70 0.54 4.28 -7.47
C SER A 70 -0.48 4.78 -8.49
N ILE A 71 -1.32 5.75 -8.10
CA ILE A 71 -2.26 6.40 -9.02
C ILE A 71 -1.51 7.16 -10.12
N MET A 72 -0.46 7.91 -9.77
CA MET A 72 0.39 8.62 -10.75
C MET A 72 1.04 7.65 -11.74
N TYR A 73 1.62 6.56 -11.24
CA TYR A 73 2.25 5.53 -12.06
C TYR A 73 1.26 4.96 -13.08
N TRP A 74 0.04 4.63 -12.65
CA TRP A 74 -1.02 4.18 -13.55
C TRP A 74 -1.32 5.20 -14.66
N ILE A 75 -1.45 6.48 -14.32
CA ILE A 75 -1.70 7.56 -15.30
C ILE A 75 -0.57 7.62 -16.34
N LEU A 76 0.69 7.52 -15.91
CA LEU A 76 1.85 7.59 -16.79
C LEU A 76 1.93 6.37 -17.72
N LEU A 77 1.64 5.18 -17.22
CA LEU A 77 1.54 3.98 -18.06
C LEU A 77 0.47 4.11 -19.14
N GLN A 78 -0.70 4.67 -18.80
CA GLN A 78 -1.76 4.90 -19.79
C GLN A 78 -1.33 5.91 -20.86
N LYS A 79 -0.55 6.95 -20.50
CA LYS A 79 0.04 7.88 -21.46
C LYS A 79 1.06 7.21 -22.38
N ALA A 80 1.92 6.34 -21.85
CA ALA A 80 2.90 5.60 -22.64
C ALA A 80 2.22 4.70 -23.68
N LYS A 81 1.15 3.97 -23.28
CA LYS A 81 0.35 3.15 -24.20
C LYS A 81 -0.33 3.94 -25.32
N VAL A 82 -0.78 5.17 -25.04
CA VAL A 82 -1.40 6.04 -26.06
C VAL A 82 -0.35 6.61 -27.03
N ASN A 83 0.90 6.77 -26.60
CA ASN A 83 1.96 7.36 -27.41
C ASN A 83 2.76 6.35 -28.25
N GLY A 84 2.40 5.06 -28.24
CA GLY A 84 2.86 4.09 -29.24
C GLY A 84 4.22 3.43 -28.97
N GLU A 85 4.60 3.21 -27.72
CA GLU A 85 5.64 2.22 -27.38
C GLU A 85 4.99 1.12 -26.52
N ASP A 86 4.80 -0.07 -27.11
CA ASP A 86 4.34 -1.28 -26.43
C ASP A 86 5.36 -1.71 -25.36
N ILE A 87 5.20 -1.17 -24.15
CA ILE A 87 5.88 -1.72 -22.98
C ILE A 87 4.86 -2.62 -22.27
N SER A 88 4.97 -3.91 -22.54
CA SER A 88 4.30 -4.95 -21.75
C SER A 88 4.76 -4.81 -20.29
N PRO A 89 3.85 -4.61 -19.31
CA PRO A 89 4.21 -4.69 -17.91
C PRO A 89 4.56 -6.14 -17.63
N GLU A 90 5.84 -6.44 -17.48
CA GLU A 90 6.27 -7.72 -16.94
C GLU A 90 5.85 -7.74 -15.46
N GLU A 91 5.05 -8.74 -15.09
CA GLU A 91 4.65 -9.00 -13.71
C GLU A 91 5.89 -9.43 -12.91
N GLU A 92 6.67 -8.47 -12.40
CA GLU A 92 7.59 -8.74 -11.29
C GLU A 92 6.80 -8.71 -9.97
N GLY A 93 5.94 -9.72 -9.83
CA GLY A 93 5.53 -10.19 -8.51
C GLY A 93 6.63 -11.10 -7.99
N ASN A 94 7.43 -10.60 -7.03
CA ASN A 94 7.97 -11.37 -5.91
C ASN A 94 8.71 -10.43 -4.95
N ALA A 95 7.95 -9.70 -4.13
CA ALA A 95 8.45 -9.25 -2.84
C ALA A 95 8.26 -10.42 -1.86
N ALA A 96 9.25 -11.30 -1.77
CA ALA A 96 9.35 -12.23 -0.67
C ALA A 96 9.54 -11.40 0.62
N MET A 97 8.48 -11.30 1.42
CA MET A 97 8.57 -10.91 2.81
C MET A 97 9.00 -12.17 3.57
N ASP A 98 10.28 -12.25 3.95
CA ASP A 98 10.76 -13.24 4.90
C ASP A 98 10.19 -12.87 6.27
N ASP A 99 9.31 -13.73 6.78
CA ASP A 99 8.64 -13.61 8.07
C ASP A 99 9.46 -14.43 9.07
N ASP A 100 10.40 -13.80 9.78
CA ASP A 100 11.04 -14.41 10.95
C ASP A 100 10.73 -13.59 12.18
N ALA A 101 9.72 -14.06 12.91
CA ALA A 101 9.46 -13.69 14.28
C ALA A 101 9.29 -14.98 15.09
N ASN A 102 10.28 -15.33 15.93
CA ASN A 102 9.95 -15.86 17.26
C ASN A 102 11.08 -15.77 18.31
N GLN A 103 10.90 -14.81 19.23
CA GLN A 103 11.05 -14.84 20.70
C GLN A 103 12.22 -15.53 21.42
N ASP A 104 13.00 -14.67 22.10
CA ASP A 104 13.33 -14.61 23.54
C ASP A 104 13.68 -15.89 24.35
N GLY A 105 14.85 -15.84 24.99
CA GLY A 105 15.21 -16.71 26.13
C GLY A 105 16.62 -16.47 26.67
N VAL A 106 16.73 -15.68 27.74
CA VAL A 106 17.95 -15.45 28.56
C VAL A 106 18.35 -16.73 29.31
N THR A 107 19.64 -17.14 29.31
CA THR A 107 20.33 -17.67 30.51
C THR A 107 21.85 -17.67 30.39
N GLU A 108 22.47 -17.58 31.56
CA GLU A 108 23.84 -17.21 31.94
C GLU A 108 24.94 -18.27 31.70
N GLU A 109 26.18 -17.75 31.79
CA GLU A 109 27.41 -18.36 32.35
C GLU A 109 27.88 -19.74 31.88
N LYS A 110 29.12 -19.77 31.35
CA LYS A 110 30.19 -20.66 31.82
C LYS A 110 31.56 -20.01 31.65
N GLU A 111 32.13 -19.50 32.74
CA GLU A 111 33.58 -19.62 33.01
C GLU A 111 33.82 -21.01 33.62
N GLU A 112 34.78 -21.76 33.08
CA GLU A 112 35.74 -22.67 33.75
C GLU A 112 36.43 -23.49 32.63
N MET A 113 37.70 -23.91 32.62
CA MET A 113 39.00 -23.50 33.18
C MET A 113 39.99 -24.47 32.48
N THR A 114 41.16 -23.95 32.10
CA THR A 114 42.49 -24.61 32.03
C THR A 114 42.61 -26.11 31.70
N GLU A 115 43.48 -26.37 30.72
CA GLU A 115 44.80 -27.03 30.88
C GLU A 115 45.10 -28.30 30.06
N ASN A 116 46.33 -28.28 29.54
CA ASN A 116 47.21 -29.36 29.07
C ASN A 116 46.99 -29.86 27.64
N ASN A 117 48.00 -30.01 26.78
CA ASN A 117 49.46 -30.02 26.90
C ASN A 117 50.01 -29.71 25.47
N VAL A 118 51.26 -29.30 25.25
CA VAL A 118 52.35 -30.19 24.78
C VAL A 118 53.58 -29.32 24.48
N GLU A 119 54.72 -29.76 25.03
CA GLU A 119 56.15 -29.46 24.75
C GLU A 119 56.71 -28.03 24.86
#